data_AF-A0A975FD18-F1
#
_entry.id   AF-A0A975FD18-F1
#
_cell.length_a   1.000
_cell.length_b   1.000
_cell.length_c   1.000
_cell.angle_alpha   90.00
_cell.angle_beta   90.00
_cell.angle_gamma   90.00
#
_symmetry.space_group_name_H-M   'P 1'
#
loop_
_entity.id
_entity.type
_entity.pdbx_description
1 polymer ?
#
loop_
_entity_poly.entity_id
_entity_poly.type
_entity_poly.pdbx_seq_one_letter_code
_entity_poly.pdbx_strand_id
1 'polypeptide(L)'
;MDAGCAIEIDDLHQDIILDKEKKMFERKIFAIKGNQDVGKTTSLRLAYKMLLEQLENIPISYQVKYDSYQYSKSWAEEAFMDFTAVFTISGYVVILHSPGDNAWFVNCLREYHDKSCLIIVCATRKNGNHGSVRAFNEFAQEYGYHPDAMLKNELSESDNKEKAQQLLKRIGTALGEALESSESPEKCSELQTTLLRKLADSLKTHP
;
A
#
# COMPACT_ATOMS: atom_id res chain seq x y z
N MET A 1 -2.27 -25.18 -13.84
CA MET A 1 -1.37 -25.15 -12.66
C MET A 1 -1.39 -23.72 -12.18
N ASP A 2 -2.16 -23.45 -11.14
CA ASP A 2 -2.40 -22.12 -10.59
C ASP A 2 -1.20 -21.71 -9.73
N ALA A 3 -0.32 -20.87 -10.30
CA ALA A 3 0.68 -20.16 -9.53
C ALA A 3 0.00 -18.96 -8.85
N GLY A 4 -0.70 -19.22 -7.74
CA GLY A 4 -1.27 -18.17 -6.90
C GLY A 4 -0.16 -17.27 -6.34
N CYS A 5 -0.46 -15.98 -6.15
CA CYS A 5 0.40 -15.04 -5.42
C CYS A 5 0.38 -15.39 -3.94
N ALA A 6 0.92 -16.55 -3.54
CA ALA A 6 0.97 -16.92 -2.14
C ALA A 6 1.91 -15.94 -1.41
N ILE A 7 1.33 -15.06 -0.60
CA ILE A 7 2.07 -14.31 0.40
C ILE A 7 1.87 -15.05 1.72
N GLU A 8 2.89 -15.81 2.11
CA GLU A 8 3.03 -16.34 3.47
C GLU A 8 3.24 -15.15 4.41
N ILE A 9 2.14 -14.55 4.87
CA ILE A 9 2.19 -13.74 6.08
C ILE A 9 2.29 -14.79 7.18
N ASP A 10 3.49 -14.99 7.72
CA ASP A 10 3.71 -15.88 8.87
C ASP A 10 2.63 -15.65 9.93
N ASP A 11 2.34 -16.69 10.74
CA ASP A 11 1.34 -16.78 11.82
C ASP A 11 1.35 -15.67 12.90
N LEU A 12 2.07 -14.56 12.68
CA LEU A 12 2.18 -13.37 13.53
C LEU A 12 0.85 -12.64 13.80
N HIS A 13 -0.28 -13.06 13.23
CA HIS A 13 -1.56 -12.32 13.28
C HIS A 13 -2.74 -13.14 13.81
N GLN A 14 -2.56 -14.38 14.29
CA GLN A 14 -3.69 -15.18 14.81
C GLN A 14 -4.35 -14.58 16.07
N ASP A 15 -3.70 -13.63 16.75
CA ASP A 15 -4.23 -12.99 17.96
C ASP A 15 -5.00 -11.69 17.72
N ILE A 16 -5.16 -11.21 16.47
CA ILE A 16 -6.08 -10.11 16.19
C ILE A 16 -7.49 -10.68 15.98
N ILE A 17 -8.10 -11.12 17.07
CA ILE A 17 -9.52 -11.45 17.12
C ILE A 17 -10.28 -10.15 16.80
N LEU A 18 -10.82 -10.09 15.59
CA LEU A 18 -11.68 -9.00 15.12
C LEU A 18 -13.01 -9.07 15.88
N ASP A 19 -13.13 -8.24 16.92
CA ASP A 19 -14.42 -7.87 17.52
C ASP A 19 -15.37 -7.42 16.41
N LYS A 20 -16.48 -8.15 16.25
CA LYS A 20 -17.50 -7.99 15.20
C LYS A 20 -18.29 -6.68 15.28
N GLU A 21 -17.96 -5.79 16.21
CA GLU A 21 -18.65 -4.52 16.46
C GLU A 21 -17.79 -3.28 16.12
N LYS A 22 -16.68 -3.44 15.40
CA LYS A 22 -15.95 -2.28 14.86
C LYS A 22 -16.81 -1.56 13.82
N LYS A 23 -17.15 -0.29 14.06
CA LYS A 23 -17.58 0.67 13.02
C LYS A 23 -16.79 0.39 11.74
N MET A 24 -17.49 0.18 10.61
CA MET A 24 -16.84 -0.06 9.33
C MET A 24 -16.03 1.16 8.94
N PHE A 25 -14.72 1.10 9.18
CA PHE A 25 -13.76 2.07 8.65
C PHE A 25 -13.80 2.02 7.13
N GLU A 26 -13.72 3.20 6.51
CA GLU A 26 -13.71 3.32 5.06
C GLU A 26 -12.36 2.82 4.52
N ARG A 27 -12.39 1.70 3.79
CA ARG A 27 -11.18 1.12 3.20
C ARG A 27 -10.75 1.94 1.99
N LYS A 28 -9.45 2.21 1.87
CA LYS A 28 -8.91 3.11 0.84
C LYS A 28 -8.00 2.35 -0.12
N ILE A 29 -8.14 2.61 -1.42
CA ILE A 29 -7.23 2.09 -2.44
C ILE A 29 -6.67 3.24 -3.26
N PHE A 30 -5.35 3.37 -3.26
CA PHE A 30 -4.61 4.42 -3.95
C PHE A 30 -3.93 3.88 -5.19
N ALA A 31 -3.88 4.66 -6.27
CA ALA A 31 -3.12 4.30 -7.47
C ALA A 31 -2.17 5.41 -7.92
N ILE A 32 -0.92 5.07 -8.25
CA ILE A 32 -0.10 5.87 -9.15
C ILE A 32 -0.38 5.41 -10.58
N LYS A 33 -1.00 6.26 -11.39
CA LYS A 33 -1.36 6.01 -12.80
C LYS A 33 -0.38 6.69 -13.73
N GLY A 34 0.11 6.00 -14.75
CA GLY A 34 1.05 6.59 -15.70
C GLY A 34 1.37 5.69 -16.89
N ASN A 35 2.07 6.23 -17.89
CA ASN A 35 2.53 5.46 -19.05
C ASN A 35 3.54 4.37 -18.63
N GLN A 36 4.02 3.55 -19.58
CA GLN A 36 5.13 2.65 -19.28
C GLN A 36 6.36 3.45 -18.87
N ASP A 37 7.20 2.87 -18.00
CA ASP A 37 8.55 3.34 -17.74
C ASP A 37 8.67 4.79 -17.24
N VAL A 38 7.55 5.40 -16.78
CA VAL A 38 7.56 6.70 -16.11
C VAL A 38 7.98 6.59 -14.64
N GLY A 39 8.60 5.50 -14.18
CA GLY A 39 9.11 5.42 -12.79
C GLY A 39 8.06 5.22 -11.68
N LYS A 40 6.88 4.65 -11.97
CA LYS A 40 5.83 4.40 -10.95
C LYS A 40 6.32 3.47 -9.81
N THR A 41 6.94 2.34 -10.17
CA THR A 41 7.55 1.43 -9.20
C THR A 41 8.63 2.12 -8.39
N THR A 42 9.41 3.02 -9.01
CA THR A 42 10.42 3.83 -8.32
C THR A 42 9.80 4.75 -7.28
N SER A 43 8.70 5.45 -7.60
CA SER A 43 7.95 6.25 -6.63
C SER A 43 7.41 5.41 -5.47
N LEU A 44 6.90 4.20 -5.72
CA LEU A 44 6.47 3.29 -4.65
C LEU A 44 7.63 2.85 -3.76
N ARG A 45 8.77 2.47 -4.35
CA ARG A 45 9.98 2.11 -3.59
C ARG A 45 10.51 3.29 -2.76
N LEU A 46 10.41 4.52 -3.26
CA LEU A 46 10.77 5.72 -2.50
C LEU A 46 9.79 5.98 -1.36
N ALA A 47 8.49 5.89 -1.60
CA ALA A 47 7.48 6.02 -0.54
C ALA A 47 7.71 4.98 0.57
N TYR A 48 8.04 3.75 0.19
CA TYR A 48 8.44 2.72 1.15
C TYR A 48 9.64 3.14 2.01
N LYS A 49 10.75 3.59 1.38
CA LYS A 49 11.94 4.04 2.13
C LYS A 49 11.62 5.18 3.08
N MET A 50 10.87 6.18 2.61
CA MET A 50 10.46 7.31 3.43
C MET A 50 9.55 6.90 4.58
N LEU A 51 8.63 5.93 4.37
CA LEU A 51 7.85 5.35 5.47
C LEU A 51 8.76 4.73 6.51
N LEU A 52 9.73 3.91 6.13
CA LEU A 52 10.67 3.30 7.08
C LEU A 52 11.45 4.34 7.88
N GLU A 53 11.95 5.38 7.21
CA GLU A 53 12.69 6.48 7.87
C GLU A 53 11.80 7.22 8.87
N GLN A 54 10.57 7.55 8.49
CA GLN A 54 9.63 8.24 9.38
C GLN A 54 9.11 7.35 10.51
N LEU A 55 9.17 6.04 10.33
CA LEU A 55 8.64 5.05 11.25
C LEU A 55 9.70 4.34 12.10
N GLU A 56 10.96 4.78 12.05
CA GLU A 56 12.09 4.14 12.74
C GLU A 56 11.83 3.87 14.24
N ASN A 57 10.96 4.66 14.87
CA ASN A 57 10.60 4.55 16.29
C ASN A 57 9.22 3.92 16.56
N ILE A 58 8.56 3.38 15.54
CA ILE A 58 7.25 2.74 15.64
C ILE A 58 7.43 1.22 15.46
N PRO A 59 6.89 0.39 16.37
CA PRO A 59 6.92 -1.06 16.17
C PRO A 59 6.10 -1.42 14.93
N ILE A 60 6.80 -1.85 13.88
CA ILE A 60 6.20 -2.30 12.62
C ILE A 60 6.62 -3.75 12.38
N SER A 61 5.63 -4.62 12.21
CA SER A 61 5.86 -5.88 11.51
C SER A 61 5.75 -5.61 10.01
N TYR A 62 6.81 -5.87 9.25
CA TYR A 62 6.79 -5.72 7.80
C TYR A 62 7.34 -6.95 7.10
N GLN A 63 6.84 -7.17 5.89
CA GLN A 63 7.33 -8.18 4.97
C GLN A 63 7.52 -7.51 3.62
N VAL A 64 8.74 -7.55 3.09
CA VAL A 64 9.00 -7.16 1.70
C VAL A 64 9.19 -8.42 0.90
N LYS A 65 8.29 -8.65 -0.06
CA LYS A 65 8.44 -9.73 -1.02
C LYS A 65 8.90 -9.12 -2.34
N TYR A 66 10.12 -9.47 -2.71
CA TYR A 66 10.62 -9.27 -4.06
C TYR A 66 10.36 -10.56 -4.81
N ASP A 67 9.23 -10.63 -5.52
CA ASP A 67 9.00 -11.72 -6.45
C ASP A 67 9.83 -11.40 -7.71
N SER A 68 11.12 -11.77 -7.67
CA SER A 68 11.89 -11.95 -8.90
C SER A 68 11.42 -13.26 -9.52
N TYR A 69 10.63 -13.16 -10.58
CA TYR A 69 10.75 -14.20 -11.60
C TYR A 69 12.20 -14.19 -12.07
N GLN A 70 12.95 -15.25 -11.73
CA GLN A 70 14.34 -15.42 -12.11
C GLN A 70 14.50 -15.26 -13.63
N TYR A 71 14.94 -14.08 -14.06
CA TYR A 71 15.70 -13.92 -15.27
C TYR A 71 16.93 -13.08 -14.95
N SER A 72 18.08 -13.76 -14.96
CA SER A 72 19.41 -13.24 -15.29
C SER A 72 20.01 -12.11 -14.45
N LYS A 73 21.22 -12.40 -13.95
CA LYS A 73 22.10 -11.50 -13.21
C LYS A 73 22.66 -10.40 -14.12
N SER A 74 22.01 -9.25 -14.19
CA SER A 74 22.71 -7.98 -14.38
C SER A 74 21.85 -6.82 -13.86
N TRP A 75 22.48 -5.81 -13.25
CA TRP A 75 21.80 -4.59 -12.78
C TRP A 75 21.14 -3.78 -13.93
N ALA A 76 21.28 -4.23 -15.18
CA ALA A 76 20.67 -3.66 -16.37
C ALA A 76 19.42 -4.45 -16.85
N GLU A 77 19.07 -5.56 -16.22
CA GLU A 77 17.91 -6.41 -16.58
C GLU A 77 16.82 -6.46 -15.47
N GLU A 78 16.69 -5.42 -14.64
CA GLU A 78 15.56 -5.26 -13.68
C GLU A 78 14.22 -4.88 -14.35
N ALA A 79 13.92 -5.45 -15.51
CA ALA A 79 12.62 -5.29 -16.16
C ALA A 79 11.68 -6.39 -15.63
N PHE A 80 10.61 -5.98 -14.93
CA PHE A 80 9.54 -6.84 -14.40
C PHE A 80 9.82 -7.56 -13.07
N MET A 81 10.11 -6.79 -12.02
CA MET A 81 9.95 -7.30 -10.65
C MET A 81 8.68 -6.71 -10.04
N ASP A 82 7.77 -7.60 -9.64
CA ASP A 82 6.65 -7.23 -8.78
C ASP A 82 7.23 -6.74 -7.44
N PHE A 83 6.91 -5.48 -7.09
CA PHE A 83 7.29 -4.91 -5.80
C PHE A 83 6.12 -5.06 -4.86
N THR A 84 6.27 -5.82 -3.78
CA THR A 84 5.26 -5.87 -2.71
C THR A 84 5.91 -5.57 -1.37
N ALA A 85 5.33 -4.62 -0.66
CA ALA A 85 5.71 -4.35 0.71
C ALA A 85 4.45 -4.25 1.58
N VAL A 86 4.43 -5.03 2.65
CA VAL A 86 3.32 -5.15 3.60
C VAL A 86 3.79 -4.62 4.94
N PHE A 87 2.99 -3.74 5.55
CA PHE A 87 3.26 -3.13 6.85
C PHE A 87 2.05 -3.30 7.74
N THR A 88 2.28 -3.54 9.03
CA THR A 88 1.25 -3.34 10.06
C THR A 88 1.62 -2.11 10.89
N ILE A 89 0.79 -1.08 10.84
CA ILE A 89 0.93 0.15 11.62
C ILE A 89 -0.23 0.18 12.62
N SER A 90 0.07 -0.05 13.89
CA SER A 90 -0.92 -0.07 14.98
C SER A 90 -2.12 -1.00 14.72
N GLY A 91 -1.82 -2.20 14.23
CA GLY A 91 -2.85 -3.21 13.90
C GLY A 91 -3.54 -2.99 12.54
N TYR A 92 -3.26 -1.89 11.84
CA TYR A 92 -3.77 -1.66 10.48
C TYR A 92 -2.76 -2.14 9.44
N VAL A 93 -3.22 -2.97 8.51
CA VAL A 93 -2.38 -3.49 7.42
C VAL A 93 -2.40 -2.51 6.24
N VAL A 94 -1.21 -2.08 5.82
CA VAL A 94 -0.94 -1.20 4.67
C VAL A 94 -0.09 -1.95 3.67
N ILE A 95 -0.48 -1.92 2.39
CA ILE A 95 0.22 -2.64 1.32
C ILE A 95 0.63 -1.66 0.22
N LEU A 96 1.89 -1.70 -0.18
CA LEU A 96 2.41 -1.07 -1.39
C LEU A 96 2.71 -2.16 -2.41
N HIS A 97 2.04 -2.13 -3.56
CA HIS A 97 2.15 -3.16 -4.57
C HIS A 97 2.34 -2.57 -5.98
N SER A 98 3.29 -3.11 -6.74
CA SER A 98 3.49 -2.79 -8.15
C SER A 98 3.35 -4.08 -8.96
N PRO A 99 2.17 -4.36 -9.55
CA PRO A 99 1.87 -5.62 -10.24
C PRO A 99 2.34 -5.66 -11.71
N GLY A 100 3.05 -4.62 -12.16
CA GLY A 100 3.18 -4.33 -13.58
C GLY A 100 1.82 -4.09 -14.24
N ASP A 101 1.65 -4.54 -15.48
CA ASP A 101 0.39 -4.43 -16.23
C ASP A 101 -0.27 -5.80 -16.38
N ASN A 102 -0.80 -6.32 -15.28
CA ASN A 102 -1.36 -7.67 -15.23
C ASN A 102 -2.80 -7.65 -14.66
N ALA A 103 -3.73 -8.31 -15.35
CA ALA A 103 -5.12 -8.44 -14.89
C ALA A 103 -5.27 -9.40 -13.70
N TRP A 104 -4.36 -10.37 -13.55
CA TRP A 104 -4.31 -11.27 -12.39
C TRP A 104 -4.13 -10.53 -11.06
N PHE A 105 -3.68 -9.28 -11.12
CA PHE A 105 -3.56 -8.39 -9.97
C PHE A 105 -4.84 -8.32 -9.11
N VAL A 106 -6.03 -8.49 -9.69
CA VAL A 106 -7.28 -8.51 -8.93
C VAL A 106 -7.31 -9.61 -7.86
N ASN A 107 -6.69 -10.76 -8.11
CA ASN A 107 -6.63 -11.86 -7.15
C ASN A 107 -5.73 -11.50 -5.96
N CYS A 108 -4.62 -10.80 -6.20
CA CYS A 108 -3.78 -10.28 -5.12
C CYS A 108 -4.55 -9.27 -4.27
N LEU A 109 -5.32 -8.37 -4.90
CA LEU A 109 -6.17 -7.42 -4.18
C LEU A 109 -7.21 -8.12 -3.30
N ARG A 110 -7.84 -9.20 -3.79
CA ARG A 110 -8.76 -10.03 -3.00
C ARG A 110 -8.09 -10.65 -1.78
N GLU A 111 -6.90 -11.21 -1.97
CA GLU A 111 -6.14 -11.77 -0.84
C GLU A 111 -5.81 -10.68 0.21
N TYR A 112 -5.49 -9.46 -0.24
CA TYR A 112 -5.27 -8.31 0.65
C TYR A 112 -6.54 -7.92 1.40
N HIS A 113 -7.70 -7.95 0.74
CA HIS A 113 -8.99 -7.72 1.37
C HIS A 113 -9.26 -8.72 2.49
N ASP A 114 -9.05 -10.00 2.22
CA ASP A 114 -9.31 -11.10 3.17
C ASP A 114 -8.40 -10.99 4.40
N LYS A 115 -7.19 -10.48 4.21
CA LYS A 115 -6.25 -10.13 5.28
C LYS A 115 -6.58 -8.81 5.99
N SER A 116 -7.80 -8.29 5.84
CA SER A 116 -8.30 -7.06 6.47
C SER A 116 -7.42 -5.83 6.18
N CYS A 117 -6.83 -5.74 4.98
CA CYS A 117 -6.03 -4.59 4.59
C CYS A 117 -6.87 -3.31 4.52
N LEU A 118 -6.41 -2.28 5.23
CA LEU A 118 -7.06 -0.97 5.27
C LEU A 118 -6.70 -0.13 4.05
N ILE A 119 -5.40 -0.12 3.70
CA ILE A 119 -4.84 0.76 2.67
C ILE A 119 -4.04 -0.07 1.68
N ILE A 120 -4.47 -0.04 0.42
CA ILE A 120 -3.72 -0.67 -0.67
C ILE A 120 -3.25 0.44 -1.61
N VAL A 121 -1.96 0.44 -1.97
CA VAL A 121 -1.37 1.38 -2.92
C VAL A 121 -0.82 0.62 -4.11
N CYS A 122 -1.22 1.02 -5.32
CA CYS A 122 -0.93 0.27 -6.54
C CYS A 122 -0.24 1.15 -7.59
N ALA A 123 0.71 0.62 -8.35
CA ALA A 123 1.09 1.24 -9.63
C ALA A 123 0.22 0.67 -10.75
N THR A 124 -0.40 1.53 -11.56
CA THR A 124 -1.26 1.09 -12.67
C THR A 124 -0.98 1.91 -13.94
N ARG A 125 -1.42 1.41 -15.10
CA ARG A 125 -1.38 2.18 -16.35
C ARG A 125 -2.25 3.45 -16.26
N LYS A 126 -1.92 4.45 -17.06
CA LYS A 126 -2.67 5.73 -17.12
C LYS A 126 -4.12 5.52 -17.55
N ASN A 127 -4.30 4.77 -18.64
CA ASN A 127 -5.57 4.55 -19.32
C ASN A 127 -5.70 3.06 -19.67
N GLY A 128 -6.94 2.61 -19.88
CA GLY A 128 -7.26 1.28 -20.38
C GLY A 128 -8.41 0.62 -19.63
N ASN A 129 -9.11 -0.30 -20.30
CA ASN A 129 -10.13 -1.17 -19.70
C ASN A 129 -9.58 -2.59 -19.47
N HIS A 130 -8.26 -2.73 -19.37
CA HIS A 130 -7.55 -4.01 -19.34
C HIS A 130 -6.47 -3.96 -18.25
N GLY A 131 -5.88 -5.11 -17.94
CA GLY A 131 -4.73 -5.20 -17.05
C GLY A 131 -5.00 -4.63 -15.64
N SER A 132 -4.02 -3.88 -15.13
CA SER A 132 -4.02 -3.39 -13.76
C SER A 132 -5.12 -2.36 -13.45
N VAL A 133 -5.52 -1.55 -14.45
CA VAL A 133 -6.53 -0.48 -14.27
C VAL A 133 -7.92 -1.07 -14.07
N ARG A 134 -8.26 -2.08 -14.88
CA ARG A 134 -9.52 -2.81 -14.75
C ARG A 134 -9.59 -3.51 -13.39
N ALA A 135 -8.53 -4.24 -13.03
CA ALA A 135 -8.43 -4.95 -11.74
C ALA A 135 -8.66 -4.00 -10.55
N PHE A 136 -8.01 -2.82 -10.56
CA PHE A 136 -8.17 -1.80 -9.53
C PHE A 136 -9.62 -1.30 -9.41
N ASN A 137 -10.26 -0.97 -10.54
CA ASN A 137 -11.63 -0.44 -10.53
C ASN A 137 -12.66 -1.51 -10.14
N GLU A 138 -12.54 -2.72 -10.68
CA GLU A 138 -13.42 -3.85 -10.36
C GLU A 138 -13.34 -4.20 -8.88
N PHE A 139 -12.12 -4.32 -8.34
CA PHE A 139 -11.92 -4.57 -6.91
C PHE A 139 -12.52 -3.48 -6.03
N ALA A 140 -12.31 -2.21 -6.38
CA ALA A 140 -12.83 -1.10 -5.60
C ALA A 140 -14.37 -1.12 -5.54
N GLN A 141 -15.01 -1.43 -6.66
CA GLN A 141 -16.46 -1.58 -6.74
C GLN A 141 -16.96 -2.83 -6.00
N GLU A 142 -16.29 -3.97 -6.14
CA GLU A 142 -16.68 -5.26 -5.55
C GLU A 142 -16.67 -5.21 -4.01
N TYR A 143 -15.67 -4.55 -3.43
CA TYR A 143 -15.43 -4.57 -1.98
C TYR A 143 -15.65 -3.22 -1.29
N GLY A 144 -16.20 -2.22 -2.00
CA GLY A 144 -16.51 -0.91 -1.43
C GLY A 144 -15.29 -0.10 -1.00
N TYR A 145 -14.15 -0.26 -1.67
CA TYR A 145 -13.01 0.64 -1.45
C TYR A 145 -13.28 1.96 -2.19
N HIS A 146 -12.80 3.06 -1.62
CA HIS A 146 -12.85 4.35 -2.29
C HIS A 146 -11.57 4.55 -3.12
N PRO A 147 -11.67 4.48 -4.47
CA PRO A 147 -10.51 4.59 -5.32
C PRO A 147 -10.04 6.04 -5.43
N ASP A 148 -8.75 6.26 -5.19
CA ASP A 148 -8.11 7.55 -5.44
C ASP A 148 -6.83 7.34 -6.25
N ALA A 149 -6.69 8.08 -7.35
CA ALA A 149 -5.57 7.93 -8.26
C ALA A 149 -4.83 9.25 -8.44
N MET A 150 -3.49 9.18 -8.47
CA MET A 150 -2.61 10.27 -8.87
C MET A 150 -1.98 9.95 -10.22
N LEU A 151 -1.78 10.98 -11.05
CA LEU A 151 -1.11 10.83 -12.33
C LEU A 151 0.39 11.06 -12.20
N LYS A 152 1.17 10.21 -12.86
CA LYS A 152 2.60 10.34 -13.07
C LYS A 152 2.88 10.38 -14.56
N ASN A 153 3.51 11.46 -15.02
CA ASN A 153 3.73 11.70 -16.45
C ASN A 153 5.21 11.69 -16.84
N GLU A 154 6.13 11.80 -15.88
CA GLU A 154 7.55 12.04 -16.16
C GLU A 154 8.45 11.02 -15.47
N LEU A 155 9.51 10.63 -16.17
CA LEU A 155 10.62 9.88 -15.59
C LEU A 155 11.68 10.86 -15.10
N SER A 156 11.51 11.38 -13.89
CA SER A 156 12.51 12.24 -13.24
C SER A 156 12.62 11.94 -11.75
N GLU A 157 13.78 12.20 -11.16
CA GLU A 157 14.00 11.97 -9.73
C GLU A 157 13.11 12.89 -8.87
N SER A 158 12.96 14.15 -9.28
CA SER A 158 12.10 15.12 -8.60
C SER A 158 10.63 14.69 -8.63
N ASP A 159 10.10 14.28 -9.79
CA ASP A 159 8.72 13.77 -9.88
C ASP A 159 8.57 12.44 -9.13
N ASN A 160 9.60 11.58 -9.11
CA ASN A 160 9.57 10.36 -8.31
C ASN A 160 9.42 10.64 -6.81
N LYS A 161 10.19 11.60 -6.30
CA LYS A 161 10.12 12.10 -4.91
C LYS A 161 8.77 12.75 -4.63
N GLU A 162 8.31 13.66 -5.48
CA GLU A 162 7.03 14.34 -5.31
C GLU A 162 5.85 13.35 -5.20
N LYS A 163 5.79 12.34 -6.09
CA LYS A 163 4.73 11.32 -6.03
C LYS A 163 4.85 10.41 -4.81
N ALA A 164 6.07 10.10 -4.39
CA ALA A 164 6.28 9.37 -3.13
C ALA A 164 5.73 10.15 -1.94
N GLN A 165 6.03 11.45 -1.84
CA GLN A 165 5.54 12.33 -0.78
C GLN A 165 4.02 12.48 -0.80
N GLN A 166 3.41 12.61 -1.99
CA GLN A 166 1.95 12.63 -2.14
C GLN A 166 1.31 11.34 -1.65
N LEU A 167 1.95 10.18 -1.90
CA LEU A 167 1.47 8.90 -1.37
C LEU A 167 1.55 8.85 0.16
N LEU A 168 2.66 9.27 0.75
CA LEU A 168 2.83 9.33 2.20
C LEU A 168 1.71 10.14 2.85
N LYS A 169 1.44 11.33 2.32
CA LYS A 169 0.37 12.20 2.81
C LYS A 169 -1.00 11.53 2.76
N ARG A 170 -1.30 10.82 1.68
CA ARG A 170 -2.57 10.07 1.51
C ARG A 170 -2.68 8.90 2.49
N ILE A 171 -1.60 8.12 2.64
CA ILE A 171 -1.52 7.04 3.63
C ILE A 171 -1.72 7.59 5.04
N GLY A 172 -1.01 8.65 5.41
CA GLY A 172 -1.11 9.28 6.73
C GLY A 172 -2.50 9.86 7.01
N THR A 173 -3.15 10.45 6.00
CA THR A 173 -4.53 10.94 6.11
C THR A 173 -5.50 9.78 6.36
N ALA A 174 -5.43 8.72 5.56
CA ALA A 174 -6.30 7.55 5.72
C ALA A 174 -6.08 6.82 7.05
N LEU A 175 -4.83 6.72 7.51
CA LEU A 175 -4.52 6.18 8.84
C LEU A 175 -5.11 7.08 9.94
N GLY A 176 -4.98 8.40 9.83
CA GLY A 176 -5.56 9.35 10.78
C GLY A 176 -7.08 9.21 10.90
N GLU A 177 -7.79 9.17 9.76
CA GLU A 177 -9.25 8.97 9.71
C GLU A 177 -9.67 7.65 10.34
N ALA A 178 -8.93 6.56 10.06
CA ALA A 178 -9.18 5.26 10.65
C ALA A 178 -8.97 5.24 12.17
N LEU A 179 -8.01 6.00 12.68
CA LEU A 179 -7.75 6.09 14.11
C LEU A 179 -8.81 6.91 14.85
N GLU A 180 -9.20 8.05 14.29
CA GLU A 180 -10.24 8.92 14.87
C GLU A 180 -11.60 8.21 14.94
N SER A 181 -11.88 7.32 14.00
CA SER A 181 -13.12 6.57 13.94
C SER A 181 -13.16 5.38 14.92
N SER A 182 -12.04 5.05 15.58
CA SER A 182 -11.94 3.88 16.46
C SER A 182 -12.42 4.24 17.88
N GLU A 183 -13.56 3.68 18.29
CA GLU A 183 -14.31 4.07 19.50
C GLU A 183 -13.66 3.69 20.84
N SER A 184 -12.43 3.18 20.86
CA SER A 184 -11.76 2.80 22.11
C SER A 184 -10.35 3.40 22.22
N PRO A 185 -10.24 4.71 22.50
CA PRO A 185 -8.97 5.35 22.90
C PRO A 185 -8.33 4.69 24.13
N GLU A 186 -9.09 3.91 24.90
CA GLU A 186 -8.62 3.23 26.12
C GLU A 186 -7.86 1.93 25.85
N LYS A 187 -8.02 1.31 24.66
CA LYS A 187 -7.32 0.06 24.27
C LYS A 187 -6.11 0.30 23.39
N CYS A 188 -6.07 1.42 22.67
CA CYS A 188 -4.88 1.87 21.96
C CYS A 188 -4.16 2.81 22.91
N SER A 189 -3.05 2.38 23.51
CA SER A 189 -2.42 3.16 24.59
C SER A 189 -2.27 4.63 24.19
N GLU A 190 -2.41 5.55 25.13
CA GLU A 190 -2.33 6.99 24.86
C GLU A 190 -1.03 7.37 24.09
N LEU A 191 0.02 6.58 24.33
CA LEU A 191 1.26 6.55 23.56
C LEU A 191 1.07 6.17 22.08
N GLN A 192 0.37 5.09 21.75
CA GLN A 192 0.07 4.70 20.36
C GLN A 192 -0.76 5.76 19.64
N THR A 193 -1.81 6.30 20.28
CA THR A 193 -2.63 7.36 19.67
C THR A 193 -1.79 8.63 19.40
N THR A 194 -0.92 9.00 20.35
CA THR A 194 -0.01 10.15 20.19
C THR A 194 1.03 9.90 19.12
N LEU A 195 1.64 8.71 19.09
CA LEU A 195 2.63 8.29 18.10
C LEU A 195 2.02 8.28 16.70
N LEU A 196 0.77 7.85 16.57
CA LEU A 196 0.06 7.79 15.31
C LEU A 196 -0.45 9.14 14.82
N ARG A 197 -0.89 10.02 15.72
CA ARG A 197 -1.14 11.43 15.36
C ARG A 197 0.15 12.08 14.91
N LYS A 198 1.25 11.90 15.65
CA LYS A 198 2.58 12.37 15.22
C LYS A 198 3.01 11.78 13.89
N LEU A 199 2.70 10.52 13.62
CA LEU A 199 2.96 9.88 12.32
C LEU A 199 2.11 10.50 11.22
N ALA A 200 0.79 10.60 11.42
CA ALA A 200 -0.13 11.20 10.46
C ALA A 200 0.23 12.66 10.19
N ASP A 201 0.63 13.41 11.23
CA ASP A 201 1.07 14.78 11.13
C ASP A 201 2.44 14.88 10.44
N SER A 202 3.40 14.02 10.79
CA SER A 202 4.71 13.95 10.11
C SER A 202 4.56 13.65 8.62
N LEU A 203 3.70 12.68 8.28
CA LEU A 203 3.34 12.35 6.89
C LEU A 203 2.59 13.48 6.19
N LYS A 204 1.95 14.40 6.93
CA LYS A 204 1.27 15.60 6.38
C LYS A 204 2.22 16.80 6.24
N THR A 205 3.17 16.99 7.14
CA THR A 205 3.99 18.21 7.28
C THR A 205 5.37 18.11 6.67
N HIS A 206 5.91 16.91 6.50
CA HIS A 206 7.21 16.67 5.85
C HIS A 206 7.00 16.07 4.45
N PRO A 207 6.86 16.92 3.40
CA PRO A 207 7.05 16.51 2.02
C PRO A 207 8.53 16.18 1.81
#